data_AF-I3V1V2-F1
#
_entry.id   AF-I3V1V2-F1
#
_cell.length_a   1.000
_cell.length_b   1.000
_cell.length_c   1.000
_cell.angle_alpha   90.00
_cell.angle_beta   90.00
_cell.angle_gamma   90.00
#
_symmetry.space_group_name_H-M   'P 1'
#
loop_
_entity.id
_entity.type
_entity.pdbx_description
1 polymer ?
#
loop_
_entity_poly.entity_id
_entity_poly.type
_entity_poly.pdbx_seq_one_letter_code
_entity_poly.pdbx_strand_id
1 'polypeptide(L)' 'MQYVRVEVPVQVPCRAPQVAEPPWVAADLRKIDSLELKVRSLLAERRQRIGYERQLKVATDACR' A
#
# COMPACT_ATOMS: atom_id res chain seq x y z
N MET A 1 18.28 19.08 47.19
CA MET A 1 18.41 18.64 45.78
C MET A 1 17.01 18.36 45.26
N GLN A 2 16.63 18.93 44.13
CA GLN A 2 15.27 18.85 43.60
C GLN A 2 15.30 18.08 42.27
N TYR A 3 14.61 16.96 42.22
CA TYR A 3 14.55 16.11 41.02
C TYR A 3 13.38 16.54 40.15
N VAL A 4 13.63 16.73 38.86
CA VAL A 4 12.61 17.02 37.84
C VAL A 4 12.38 15.75 37.03
N ARG A 5 11.11 15.34 36.89
CA ARG A 5 10.74 14.28 35.95
C ARG A 5 10.67 14.85 34.54
N VAL A 6 11.33 14.18 33.60
CA VAL A 6 11.34 14.52 32.18
C VAL A 6 10.77 13.33 31.42
N GLU A 7 9.75 13.57 30.60
CA GLU A 7 9.21 12.57 29.68
C GLU A 7 10.04 12.56 28.41
N VAL A 8 10.62 11.40 28.08
CA VAL A 8 11.39 11.20 26.86
C VAL A 8 10.56 10.36 25.89
N PRO A 9 10.25 10.87 24.68
CA PRO A 9 9.53 10.08 23.69
C PRO A 9 10.39 8.89 23.25
N VAL A 10 9.82 7.68 23.36
CA VAL A 10 10.45 6.43 22.91
C VAL A 10 9.82 5.99 21.60
N GLN A 11 10.66 5.54 20.66
CA GLN A 11 10.18 4.98 19.40
C GLN A 11 9.51 3.63 19.66
N VAL A 12 8.24 3.49 19.27
CA VAL A 12 7.49 2.24 19.39
C VAL A 12 7.50 1.49 18.05
N PRO A 13 7.74 0.16 18.05
CA PRO A 13 7.73 -0.61 16.81
C PRO A 13 6.31 -0.74 16.27
N CYS A 14 6.11 -0.46 14.98
CA CYS A 14 4.83 -0.69 14.32
C CYS A 14 4.55 -2.20 14.15
N ARG A 15 3.29 -2.61 14.34
CA ARG A 15 2.83 -4.00 14.20
C ARG A 15 1.84 -4.20 13.04
N ALA A 16 1.82 -3.28 12.08
CA ALA A 16 0.97 -3.42 10.90
C ALA A 16 1.41 -4.64 10.07
N PRO A 17 0.46 -5.45 9.54
CA PRO A 17 0.80 -6.54 8.65
C PRO A 17 1.36 -6.01 7.33
N GLN A 18 2.29 -6.77 6.73
CA GLN A 18 2.79 -6.46 5.40
C GLN A 18 1.65 -6.58 4.38
N VAL A 19 1.39 -5.51 3.63
CA VAL A 19 0.48 -5.54 2.49
C VAL A 19 1.24 -6.12 1.30
N ALA A 20 0.72 -7.20 0.72
CA ALA A 20 1.34 -7.84 -0.44
C ALA A 20 1.08 -7.01 -1.71
N GLU A 21 2.09 -6.95 -2.59
CA GLU A 21 1.92 -6.33 -3.89
C GLU A 21 0.94 -7.16 -4.75
N PRO A 22 -0.10 -6.54 -5.33
CA PRO A 22 -1.02 -7.24 -6.20
C PRO A 22 -0.36 -7.66 -7.51
N PRO A 23 -0.79 -8.77 -8.14
CA PRO A 23 -0.33 -9.12 -9.49
C PRO A 23 -0.91 -8.12 -10.49
N TRP A 24 -0.06 -7.21 -10.98
CA TRP A 24 -0.44 -6.18 -11.96
C TRP A 24 -0.55 -6.78 -13.36
N VAL A 25 -1.77 -6.85 -13.88
CA VAL A 25 -2.06 -7.42 -15.20
C VAL A 25 -1.33 -6.66 -16.32
N ALA A 26 -1.08 -5.36 -16.13
CA ALA A 26 -0.36 -4.54 -17.10
C ALA A 26 1.09 -4.99 -17.33
N ALA A 27 1.72 -5.67 -16.36
CA ALA A 27 3.09 -6.18 -16.49
C ALA A 27 3.22 -7.25 -17.59
N ASP A 28 2.13 -7.98 -17.87
CA ASP A 28 2.11 -9.07 -18.84
C ASP A 28 1.59 -8.63 -20.22
N LEU A 29 1.21 -7.35 -20.39
CA LEU A 29 0.70 -6.83 -21.66
C LEU A 29 1.81 -6.70 -22.71
N ARG A 30 1.56 -7.22 -23.90
CA ARG A 30 2.46 -7.15 -25.06
C ARG A 30 2.03 -6.06 -26.03
N LYS A 31 2.99 -5.57 -26.82
CA LYS A 31 2.73 -4.57 -27.88
C LYS A 31 1.70 -5.07 -28.90
N ILE A 32 1.76 -6.35 -29.24
CA ILE A 32 0.87 -7.00 -30.22
C ILE A 32 -0.56 -7.24 -29.71
N ASP A 33 -0.80 -7.11 -28.40
CA ASP A 33 -2.13 -7.37 -27.85
C ASP A 33 -3.13 -6.32 -28.35
N SER A 34 -4.37 -6.76 -28.53
CA SER A 34 -5.45 -5.90 -29.02
C SER A 34 -5.71 -4.73 -28.08
N LEU A 35 -6.22 -3.63 -28.64
CA LEU A 35 -6.61 -2.48 -27.83
C LEU A 35 -7.67 -2.84 -26.79
N GLU A 36 -8.64 -3.69 -27.17
CA GLU A 36 -9.69 -4.16 -26.26
C GLU A 36 -9.09 -4.89 -25.04
N LEU A 37 -8.14 -5.80 -25.26
CA LEU A 37 -7.49 -6.54 -24.17
C LEU A 37 -6.74 -5.57 -23.24
N LYS A 38 -5.97 -4.63 -23.80
CA LYS A 38 -5.25 -3.62 -23.01
C LYS A 38 -6.19 -2.77 -22.17
N VAL A 39 -7.28 -2.26 -22.75
CA VAL A 39 -8.25 -1.42 -22.04
C VAL A 39 -8.94 -2.21 -20.92
N ARG A 40 -9.35 -3.45 -21.18
CA ARG A 40 -9.99 -4.31 -20.17
C ARG A 40 -9.06 -4.62 -19.02
N SER A 41 -7.79 -4.97 -19.31
CA SER A 41 -6.77 -5.20 -18.29
C SER A 41 -6.53 -3.96 -17.43
N LEU A 42 -6.36 -2.78 -18.04
CA LEU A 42 -6.12 -1.53 -17.30
C LEU A 42 -7.34 -1.08 -16.48
N LEU A 43 -8.57 -1.32 -16.94
CA LEU A 43 -9.78 -1.05 -16.16
C LEU A 43 -9.93 -1.97 -14.95
N ALA A 44 -9.53 -3.24 -15.08
CA ALA A 44 -9.49 -4.18 -13.96
C ALA A 44 -8.42 -3.75 -12.94
N GLU A 45 -7.21 -3.44 -13.42
CA GLU A 45 -6.09 -3.00 -12.59
C GLU A 45 -6.40 -1.68 -11.85
N ARG A 46 -7.11 -0.74 -12.48
CA ARG A 46 -7.55 0.49 -11.82
C ARG A 46 -8.40 0.20 -10.57
N ARG A 47 -9.26 -0.82 -10.62
CA ARG A 47 -10.09 -1.22 -9.46
C ARG A 47 -9.24 -1.90 -8.38
N GLN A 48 -8.29 -2.75 -8.79
CA GLN A 48 -7.32 -3.39 -7.90
C GLN A 48 -6.49 -2.37 -7.13
N ARG A 49 -6.02 -1.31 -7.81
CA ARG A 49 -5.24 -0.24 -7.19
C ARG A 49 -6.01 0.53 -6.10
N ILE A 50 -7.29 0.81 -6.32
CA ILE A 50 -8.15 1.46 -5.30
C ILE A 50 -8.19 0.63 -4.00
N GLY A 51 -8.28 -0.69 -4.12
CA GLY A 51 -8.25 -1.59 -2.96
C GLY A 51 -6.90 -1.61 -2.27
N TYR A 52 -5.82 -1.72 -3.05
CA TYR A 52 -4.45 -1.73 -2.55
C TYR A 52 -4.07 -0.44 -1.81
N GLU A 53 -4.40 0.73 -2.38
CA GLU A 53 -4.18 2.03 -1.75
C GLU A 53 -4.90 2.14 -0.40
N ARG A 54 -6.13 1.60 -0.30
CA ARG A 54 -6.88 1.57 0.97
C ARG A 54 -6.19 0.69 2.01
N GLN A 55 -5.68 -0.48 1.61
CA GLN A 55 -4.94 -1.37 2.50
C GLN A 55 -3.65 -0.69 3.00
N LEU A 56 -2.88 -0.08 2.10
CA LEU A 56 -1.65 0.65 2.45
C LEU A 56 -1.92 1.82 3.40
N LYS A 57 -2.99 2.57 3.17
CA LYS A 57 -3.39 3.66 4.06
C LYS A 57 -3.68 3.14 5.46
N VAL A 58 -4.49 2.09 5.58
CA VAL A 58 -4.80 1.48 6.89
C VAL A 58 -3.55 0.94 7.58
N ALA A 59 -2.64 0.29 6.85
CA ALA A 59 -1.38 -0.21 7.40
C ALA A 59 -0.51 0.93 7.93
N THR A 60 -0.45 2.07 7.21
CA THR A 60 0.31 3.25 7.63
C THR A 60 -0.33 3.95 8.83
N ASP A 61 -1.66 4.07 8.84
CA ASP A 61 -2.41 4.70 9.93
C ASP A 61 -2.29 3.88 11.23
N ALA A 62 -2.13 2.56 11.15
CA ALA A 62 -1.88 1.70 12.31
C ALA A 62 -0.48 1.89 12.95
N CYS A 63 0.43 2.61 12.28
CA CYS A 63 1.80 2.87 12.77
C CYS A 63 2.00 4.26 13.38
N ARG A 64 0.94 5.09 13.44
CA ARG A 64 0.95 6.43 14.03
C ARG A 64 0.49 6.38 15.47
#